data_AF-A0A945U185-F1
#
_entry.id   AF-A0A945U185-F1
#
_cell.length_a   1.000
_cell.length_b   1.000
_cell.length_c   1.000
_cell.angle_alpha   90.00
_cell.angle_beta   90.00
_cell.angle_gamma   90.00
#
_symmetry.space_group_name_H-M   'P 1'
#
loop_
_entity.id
_entity.type
_entity.pdbx_description
1 polymer ?
#
loop_
_entity_poly.entity_id
_entity_poly.type
_entity_poly.pdbx_seq_one_letter_code
_entity_poly.pdbx_strand_id
1 'polypeptide(L)'
;MTEQSTTRRLMMQFAAPVGAVVLSVIASAFILMIAGSNPITAYGDMLKHAAKLETSVSMINRATPLYISGVAAAVGFKMNIFNIGVEGQYRMAAIFAAYVGGAVALPTVLHIGLILIVAMAVGGAWAGVAGALNTERGVNIVISTIMLNGIALGIIAWLVRSWQAEGEISVVGVGTEEIDDSGLIPNLNFIPELFGDIRSEELTGVLVIAIIIGAAYHVLLNRTVFGYDLRSSGLNPLAARAGGVPPKRMVIIAMLMSGGVGGLVGIAEIMDKGRYDP
;
A
#
# COMPACT_ATOMS: atom_id res chain seq x y z
N MET A 1 -25.94 9.46 -31.28
CA MET A 1 -25.95 9.30 -29.80
C MET A 1 -25.63 10.67 -29.22
N THR A 2 -26.65 11.35 -28.72
CA THR A 2 -26.73 12.81 -28.53
C THR A 2 -25.97 13.29 -27.27
N GLU A 3 -25.27 14.42 -27.38
CA GLU A 3 -24.50 15.09 -26.31
C GLU A 3 -25.23 15.21 -24.97
N GLN A 4 -26.57 15.38 -24.99
CA GLN A 4 -27.39 15.46 -23.78
C GLN A 4 -27.29 14.21 -22.88
N SER A 5 -27.03 13.02 -23.45
CA SER A 5 -26.83 11.80 -22.67
C SER A 5 -25.48 11.77 -21.95
N THR A 6 -24.45 12.39 -22.53
CA THR A 6 -23.09 12.44 -21.98
C THR A 6 -23.00 13.45 -20.84
N THR A 7 -23.57 14.64 -21.01
CA THR A 7 -23.59 15.69 -19.96
C THR A 7 -24.37 15.25 -18.73
N ARG A 8 -25.54 14.61 -18.92
CA ARG A 8 -26.33 14.07 -17.81
C ARG A 8 -25.60 12.92 -17.09
N ARG A 9 -24.89 12.07 -17.83
CA ARG A 9 -24.10 10.97 -17.26
C ARG A 9 -22.89 11.48 -16.47
N LEU A 10 -22.19 12.48 -16.99
CA LEU A 10 -21.10 13.16 -16.29
C LEU A 10 -21.61 13.86 -15.03
N MET A 11 -22.71 14.61 -15.12
CA MET A 11 -23.35 15.23 -13.95
C MET A 11 -23.70 14.19 -12.88
N MET A 12 -24.31 13.06 -13.24
CA MET A 12 -24.65 12.01 -12.28
C MET A 12 -23.41 11.30 -11.69
N GLN A 13 -22.32 11.18 -12.47
CA GLN A 13 -21.04 10.63 -11.97
C GLN A 13 -20.37 11.54 -10.93
N PHE A 14 -20.44 12.86 -11.09
CA PHE A 14 -19.84 13.81 -10.15
C PHE A 14 -20.78 14.26 -9.02
N ALA A 15 -22.11 14.17 -9.21
CA ALA A 15 -23.09 14.60 -8.21
C ALA A 15 -22.94 13.83 -6.89
N ALA A 16 -22.73 12.51 -6.93
CA ALA A 16 -22.59 11.71 -5.73
C ALA A 16 -21.30 12.03 -4.94
N PRO A 17 -20.10 12.06 -5.54
CA PRO A 17 -18.88 12.51 -4.85
C PRO A 17 -18.96 13.94 -4.32
N VAL A 18 -19.44 14.89 -5.13
CA VAL A 18 -19.56 16.30 -4.71
C VAL A 18 -20.56 16.44 -3.57
N GLY A 19 -21.71 15.77 -3.66
CA GLY A 19 -22.70 15.73 -2.58
C GLY A 19 -22.14 15.13 -1.29
N ALA A 20 -21.34 14.07 -1.38
CA ALA A 20 -20.67 13.47 -0.23
C ALA A 20 -19.66 14.43 0.43
N VAL A 21 -18.88 15.17 -0.36
CA VAL A 21 -17.94 16.19 0.14
C VAL A 21 -18.69 17.34 0.81
N VAL A 22 -19.76 17.84 0.20
CA VAL A 22 -20.56 18.91 0.78
C VAL A 22 -21.19 18.47 2.11
N LEU A 23 -21.76 17.26 2.16
CA LEU A 23 -22.31 16.69 3.39
C LEU A 23 -21.23 16.49 4.47
N SER A 24 -20.03 16.03 4.11
CA SER A 24 -18.96 15.82 5.08
C SER A 24 -18.43 17.14 5.65
N VAL A 25 -18.33 18.19 4.84
CA VAL A 25 -17.98 19.55 5.30
C VAL A 25 -19.07 20.09 6.22
N ILE A 26 -20.35 19.95 5.88
CA ILE A 26 -21.45 20.41 6.76
C ILE A 26 -21.45 19.63 8.09
N ALA A 27 -21.31 18.31 8.03
CA ALA A 27 -21.30 17.47 9.22
C ALA A 27 -20.11 17.79 10.14
N SER A 28 -18.90 17.95 9.57
CA SER A 28 -17.72 18.33 10.35
C SER A 28 -17.81 19.76 10.90
N ALA A 29 -18.43 20.69 10.16
CA ALA A 29 -18.67 22.05 10.65
C ALA A 29 -19.59 22.06 11.87
N PHE A 30 -20.63 21.23 11.85
CA PHE A 30 -21.54 21.08 12.99
C PHE A 30 -20.82 20.55 14.24
N ILE A 31 -19.93 19.57 14.08
CA ILE A 31 -19.11 19.04 15.18
C ILE A 31 -18.16 20.13 15.74
N LEU A 32 -17.52 20.90 14.86
CA LEU A 32 -16.63 22.01 15.27
C LEU A 32 -17.40 23.07 16.08
N MET A 33 -18.63 23.39 15.68
CA MET A 33 -19.49 24.30 16.43
C MET A 33 -19.81 23.77 17.83
N ILE A 34 -20.14 22.47 17.95
CA ILE A 34 -20.37 21.83 19.26
C ILE A 34 -19.11 21.87 20.13
N ALA A 35 -17.94 21.69 19.53
CA ALA A 35 -16.64 21.79 20.19
C ALA A 35 -16.23 23.23 20.54
N GLY A 36 -17.06 24.24 20.26
CA GLY A 36 -16.79 25.65 20.55
C GLY A 36 -15.81 26.33 19.58
N SER A 37 -15.50 25.69 18.45
CA SER A 37 -14.60 26.22 17.42
C SER A 37 -15.37 26.80 16.24
N ASN A 38 -14.91 27.91 15.67
CA ASN A 38 -15.51 28.48 14.46
C ASN A 38 -15.09 27.65 13.22
N PRO A 39 -16.03 27.05 12.47
CA PRO A 39 -15.68 26.18 11.32
C PRO A 39 -14.96 26.91 10.19
N ILE A 40 -15.32 28.18 9.93
CA ILE A 40 -14.72 28.96 8.83
C ILE A 40 -13.24 29.21 9.12
N THR A 41 -12.90 29.58 10.36
CA THR A 41 -11.49 29.78 10.75
C THR A 41 -10.75 28.45 10.77
N ALA A 42 -11.36 27.39 11.30
CA ALA A 42 -10.75 26.06 11.33
C ALA A 42 -10.40 25.53 9.92
N TYR A 43 -11.32 25.63 8.96
CA TYR A 43 -11.03 25.24 7.58
C TYR A 43 -10.04 26.18 6.90
N GLY A 44 -10.13 27.49 7.17
CA GLY A 44 -9.16 28.47 6.67
C GLY A 44 -7.74 28.17 7.14
N ASP A 45 -7.57 27.83 8.42
CA ASP A 45 -6.27 27.48 9.00
C ASP A 45 -5.79 26.12 8.50
N MET A 46 -6.69 25.15 8.31
CA MET A 46 -6.38 23.86 7.69
C MET A 46 -5.85 24.04 6.25
N LEU A 47 -6.50 24.87 5.44
CA LEU A 47 -6.06 25.16 4.06
C LEU A 47 -4.72 25.91 4.04
N LYS A 48 -4.52 26.88 4.93
CA LYS A 48 -3.22 27.56 5.08
C LYS A 48 -2.13 26.58 5.48
N HIS A 49 -2.41 25.67 6.41
CA HIS A 49 -1.45 24.63 6.80
C HIS A 49 -1.16 23.70 5.64
N ALA A 50 -2.18 23.28 4.90
CA ALA A 50 -2.03 22.41 3.74
C ALA A 50 -1.18 23.04 2.63
N ALA A 51 -1.29 24.36 2.43
CA ALA A 51 -0.52 25.10 1.44
C ALA A 51 0.97 25.29 1.81
N LYS A 52 1.37 25.01 3.06
CA LYS A 52 2.80 25.00 3.41
C LYS A 52 3.49 23.84 2.68
N LEU A 53 4.70 24.12 2.19
CA LEU A 53 5.50 23.16 1.43
C LEU A 53 5.80 21.88 2.23
N GLU A 54 6.22 22.03 3.49
CA GLU A 54 6.51 20.90 4.39
C GLU A 54 5.26 20.02 4.63
N THR A 55 4.10 20.63 4.89
CA THR A 55 2.84 19.90 5.03
C THR A 55 2.47 19.17 3.73
N SER A 56 2.70 19.82 2.57
CA SER A 56 2.49 19.21 1.24
C SER A 56 3.36 17.98 1.04
N VAL A 57 4.64 18.05 1.40
CA VAL A 57 5.57 16.90 1.36
C VAL A 57 5.10 15.80 2.30
N SER A 58 4.77 16.12 3.55
CA SER A 58 4.26 15.16 4.53
C SER A 58 2.95 14.48 4.06
N MET A 59 2.06 15.24 3.42
CA MET A 59 0.85 14.69 2.79
C MET A 59 1.17 13.71 1.66
N ILE A 60 2.16 14.02 0.82
CA ILE A 60 2.60 13.12 -0.25
C ILE A 60 3.23 11.84 0.33
N ASN A 61 4.10 11.99 1.34
CA ASN A 61 4.73 10.86 2.03
C ASN A 61 3.67 9.92 2.64
N ARG A 62 2.61 10.47 3.26
CA ARG A 62 1.48 9.69 3.80
C ARG A 62 0.58 9.10 2.71
N ALA A 63 0.38 9.80 1.60
CA ALA A 63 -0.45 9.32 0.49
C ALA A 63 0.21 8.19 -0.31
N THR A 64 1.54 8.16 -0.35
CA THR A 64 2.34 7.18 -1.11
C THR A 64 2.05 5.72 -0.72
N PRO A 65 2.14 5.28 0.55
CA PRO A 65 1.81 3.92 0.94
C PRO A 65 0.32 3.59 0.74
N LEU A 66 -0.57 4.57 0.90
CA LEU A 66 -2.00 4.40 0.62
C LEU A 66 -2.27 4.15 -0.87
N TYR A 67 -1.55 4.83 -1.75
CA TYR A 67 -1.60 4.59 -3.19
C TYR A 67 -1.13 3.16 -3.52
N ILE A 68 0.02 2.72 -2.99
CA ILE A 68 0.55 1.37 -3.20
C ILE A 68 -0.47 0.32 -2.71
N SER A 69 -1.05 0.52 -1.53
CA SER A 69 -2.12 -0.34 -0.98
C SER A 69 -3.36 -0.37 -1.90
N GLY A 70 -3.74 0.78 -2.46
CA GLY A 70 -4.82 0.88 -3.44
C GLY A 70 -4.54 0.08 -4.71
N VAL A 71 -3.29 0.13 -5.23
CA VAL A 71 -2.88 -0.69 -6.37
C VAL A 71 -2.89 -2.18 -6.02
N ALA A 72 -2.40 -2.56 -4.83
CA ALA A 72 -2.46 -3.94 -4.34
C ALA A 72 -3.89 -4.48 -4.30
N ALA A 73 -4.84 -3.69 -3.78
CA ALA A 73 -6.26 -4.05 -3.78
C ALA A 73 -6.85 -4.12 -5.21
N ALA A 74 -6.48 -3.19 -6.08
CA ALA A 74 -6.96 -3.13 -7.45
C ALA A 74 -6.57 -4.36 -8.28
N VAL A 75 -5.40 -4.96 -8.02
CA VAL A 75 -4.98 -6.24 -8.61
C VAL A 75 -5.98 -7.35 -8.28
N GLY A 76 -6.36 -7.48 -7.00
CA GLY A 76 -7.35 -8.47 -6.55
C GLY A 76 -8.72 -8.26 -7.17
N PHE A 77 -9.17 -7.00 -7.29
CA PHE A 77 -10.47 -6.67 -7.87
C PHE A 77 -10.61 -7.09 -9.34
N LYS A 78 -9.52 -7.22 -10.09
CA LYS A 78 -9.59 -7.75 -11.47
C LYS A 78 -10.03 -9.21 -11.54
N MET A 79 -9.87 -9.95 -10.46
CA MET A 79 -10.37 -11.32 -10.29
C MET A 79 -11.66 -11.39 -9.45
N ASN A 80 -12.32 -10.25 -9.17
CA ASN A 80 -13.44 -10.17 -8.21
C ASN A 80 -13.08 -10.67 -6.80
N ILE A 81 -11.81 -10.53 -6.41
CA ILE A 81 -11.31 -10.91 -5.09
C ILE A 81 -11.09 -9.65 -4.26
N PHE A 82 -11.69 -9.62 -3.08
CA PHE A 82 -11.53 -8.52 -2.13
C PHE A 82 -10.48 -8.87 -1.07
N ASN A 83 -9.21 -8.50 -1.33
CA ASN A 83 -8.09 -8.73 -0.40
C ASN A 83 -8.05 -7.66 0.70
N ILE A 84 -8.58 -7.96 1.88
CA ILE A 84 -8.51 -7.08 3.07
C ILE A 84 -7.19 -7.30 3.84
N GLY A 85 -6.45 -8.33 3.46
CA GLY A 85 -5.26 -8.81 4.17
C GLY A 85 -3.99 -8.01 3.91
N VAL A 86 -4.07 -6.91 3.16
CA VAL A 86 -2.90 -6.08 2.82
C VAL A 86 -2.18 -5.62 4.10
N GLU A 87 -2.94 -5.35 5.17
CA GLU A 87 -2.37 -4.99 6.47
C GLU A 87 -1.39 -6.02 7.02
N GLY A 88 -1.80 -7.29 7.11
CA GLY A 88 -0.91 -8.36 7.56
C GLY A 88 0.23 -8.61 6.58
N GLN A 89 -0.02 -8.49 5.27
CA GLN A 89 0.98 -8.70 4.22
C GLN A 89 2.12 -7.69 4.33
N TYR A 90 1.81 -6.39 4.49
CA TYR A 90 2.84 -5.37 4.58
C TYR A 90 3.56 -5.37 5.92
N ARG A 91 2.86 -5.66 7.03
CA ARG A 91 3.49 -5.76 8.37
C ARG A 91 4.51 -6.90 8.42
N MET A 92 4.16 -8.07 7.88
CA MET A 92 5.09 -9.19 7.72
C MET A 92 6.24 -8.81 6.78
N ALA A 93 5.94 -8.20 5.63
CA ALA A 93 6.98 -7.75 4.71
C ALA A 93 7.95 -6.76 5.39
N ALA A 94 7.45 -5.84 6.22
CA ALA A 94 8.27 -4.83 6.86
C ALA A 94 9.28 -5.42 7.85
N ILE A 95 8.83 -6.27 8.77
CA ILE A 95 9.74 -6.87 9.76
C ILE A 95 10.82 -7.74 9.09
N PHE A 96 10.45 -8.55 8.09
CA PHE A 96 11.41 -9.42 7.41
C PHE A 96 12.36 -8.65 6.48
N ALA A 97 11.85 -7.63 5.78
CA ALA A 97 12.69 -6.80 4.91
C ALA A 97 13.68 -5.96 5.72
N ALA A 98 13.27 -5.43 6.87
CA ALA A 98 14.17 -4.71 7.78
C ALA A 98 15.20 -5.63 8.43
N TYR A 99 14.80 -6.82 8.87
CA TYR A 99 15.72 -7.82 9.41
C TYR A 99 16.80 -8.22 8.38
N VAL A 100 16.40 -8.53 7.14
CA VAL A 100 17.37 -8.89 6.08
C VAL A 100 18.22 -7.70 5.66
N GLY A 101 17.66 -6.49 5.62
CA GLY A 101 18.40 -5.26 5.30
C GLY A 101 19.42 -4.86 6.36
N GLY A 102 19.12 -5.07 7.64
CA GLY A 102 20.09 -4.83 8.72
C GLY A 102 21.22 -5.87 8.72
N ALA A 103 20.89 -7.14 8.43
CA ALA A 103 21.85 -8.24 8.51
C ALA A 103 22.89 -8.28 7.37
N VAL A 104 22.75 -7.47 6.31
CA VAL A 104 23.60 -7.55 5.11
C VAL A 104 24.06 -6.17 4.69
N ALA A 105 25.36 -6.02 4.38
CA ALA A 105 25.91 -4.84 3.74
C ALA A 105 26.14 -5.10 2.24
N LEU A 106 25.50 -4.32 1.38
CA LEU A 106 25.60 -4.41 -0.08
C LEU A 106 25.75 -3.02 -0.72
N PRO A 107 26.27 -2.90 -1.96
CA PRO A 107 26.21 -1.66 -2.70
C PRO A 107 24.77 -1.16 -2.88
N THR A 108 24.57 0.16 -2.90
CA THR A 108 23.25 0.80 -2.77
C THR A 108 22.14 0.20 -3.62
N VAL A 109 22.41 -0.01 -4.91
CA VAL A 109 21.41 -0.57 -5.85
C VAL A 109 21.02 -2.01 -5.50
N LEU A 110 21.99 -2.83 -5.10
CA LEU A 110 21.75 -4.23 -4.73
C LEU A 110 21.07 -4.33 -3.37
N HIS A 111 21.43 -3.45 -2.44
CA HIS A 111 20.85 -3.44 -1.10
C HIS A 111 19.37 -3.06 -1.14
N ILE A 112 19.03 -1.94 -1.78
CA ILE A 112 17.63 -1.53 -1.99
C ILE A 112 16.87 -2.61 -2.77
N GLY A 113 17.49 -3.17 -3.82
CA GLY A 113 16.89 -4.24 -4.61
C GLY A 113 16.54 -5.47 -3.78
N LEU A 114 17.44 -5.89 -2.89
CA LEU A 114 17.22 -7.01 -1.97
C LEU A 114 16.02 -6.74 -1.05
N ILE A 115 16.00 -5.56 -0.41
CA ILE A 115 14.92 -5.15 0.51
C ILE A 115 13.55 -5.19 -0.21
N LEU A 116 13.46 -4.64 -1.42
CA LEU A 116 12.22 -4.65 -2.22
C LEU A 116 11.79 -6.06 -2.61
N ILE A 117 12.74 -6.93 -3.01
CA ILE A 117 12.45 -8.32 -3.38
C ILE A 117 11.96 -9.10 -2.17
N VAL A 118 12.59 -8.95 -1.01
CA VAL A 118 12.17 -9.60 0.24
C VAL A 118 10.76 -9.14 0.62
N ALA A 119 10.48 -7.83 0.58
CA ALA A 119 9.16 -7.31 0.88
C ALA A 119 8.08 -7.86 -0.06
N MET A 120 8.34 -7.90 -1.37
CA MET A 120 7.41 -8.49 -2.34
C MET A 120 7.24 -10.00 -2.13
N ALA A 121 8.32 -10.72 -1.85
CA ALA A 121 8.29 -12.16 -1.66
C ALA A 121 7.50 -12.54 -0.40
N VAL A 122 7.74 -11.86 0.72
CA VAL A 122 7.05 -12.11 2.00
C VAL A 122 5.59 -11.71 1.91
N GLY A 123 5.29 -10.49 1.44
CA GLY A 123 3.91 -10.04 1.28
C GLY A 123 3.12 -10.91 0.29
N GLY A 124 3.76 -11.29 -0.82
CA GLY A 124 3.20 -12.19 -1.81
C GLY A 124 2.93 -13.58 -1.25
N ALA A 125 3.92 -14.20 -0.60
CA ALA A 125 3.77 -15.50 0.04
C ALA A 125 2.65 -15.50 1.08
N TRP A 126 2.55 -14.46 1.90
CA TRP A 126 1.51 -14.32 2.92
C TRP A 126 0.10 -14.24 2.31
N ALA A 127 -0.06 -13.45 1.24
CA ALA A 127 -1.32 -13.40 0.49
C ALA A 127 -1.61 -14.72 -0.25
N GLY A 128 -0.57 -15.40 -0.73
CA GLY A 128 -0.63 -16.69 -1.39
C GLY A 128 -1.30 -17.76 -0.52
N VAL A 129 -1.10 -17.71 0.81
CA VAL A 129 -1.78 -18.61 1.76
C VAL A 129 -3.31 -18.49 1.63
N ALA A 130 -3.86 -17.27 1.62
CA ALA A 130 -5.29 -17.06 1.41
C ALA A 130 -5.75 -17.52 0.02
N GLY A 131 -4.93 -17.28 -1.02
CA GLY A 131 -5.20 -17.77 -2.37
C GLY A 131 -5.29 -19.30 -2.46
N ALA A 132 -4.37 -20.01 -1.78
CA ALA A 132 -4.36 -21.47 -1.71
C ALA A 132 -5.56 -21.99 -0.93
N LEU A 133 -5.85 -21.43 0.25
CA LEU A 133 -7.03 -21.80 1.05
C LEU A 133 -8.34 -21.61 0.27
N ASN A 134 -8.45 -20.54 -0.50
CA ASN A 134 -9.62 -20.31 -1.34
C ASN A 134 -9.76 -21.33 -2.48
N THR A 135 -8.67 -21.64 -3.18
CA THR A 135 -8.72 -22.44 -4.41
C THR A 135 -8.70 -23.96 -4.18
N GLU A 136 -8.07 -24.40 -3.09
CA GLU A 136 -7.95 -25.81 -2.71
C GLU A 136 -9.02 -26.22 -1.70
N ARG A 137 -9.30 -25.37 -0.70
CA ARG A 137 -10.21 -25.70 0.41
C ARG A 137 -11.55 -24.98 0.37
N GLY A 138 -11.79 -24.13 -0.63
CA GLY A 138 -13.06 -23.40 -0.78
C GLY A 138 -13.30 -22.36 0.31
N VAL A 139 -12.27 -21.95 1.05
CA VAL A 139 -12.40 -20.93 2.11
C VAL A 139 -12.73 -19.58 1.48
N ASN A 140 -13.64 -18.82 2.10
CA ASN A 140 -13.93 -17.47 1.63
C ASN A 140 -12.67 -16.59 1.74
N ILE A 141 -12.26 -16.00 0.62
CA ILE A 141 -11.00 -15.26 0.53
C ILE A 141 -10.99 -14.03 1.44
N VAL A 142 -12.13 -13.32 1.55
CA VAL A 142 -12.28 -12.15 2.42
C VAL A 142 -12.03 -12.55 3.88
N ILE A 143 -12.74 -13.59 4.35
CA ILE A 143 -12.59 -14.09 5.72
C ILE A 143 -11.15 -14.54 5.98
N SER A 144 -10.56 -15.32 5.08
CA SER A 144 -9.18 -15.80 5.26
C SER A 144 -8.17 -14.66 5.34
N THR A 145 -8.32 -13.62 4.54
CA THR A 145 -7.41 -12.46 4.56
C THR A 145 -7.56 -11.62 5.82
N ILE A 146 -8.78 -11.46 6.36
CA ILE A 146 -9.01 -10.81 7.66
C ILE A 146 -8.37 -11.62 8.78
N MET A 147 -8.58 -12.94 8.80
CA MET A 147 -8.02 -13.81 9.85
C MET A 147 -6.48 -13.83 9.81
N LEU A 148 -5.89 -13.81 8.62
CA LEU A 148 -4.44 -13.76 8.46
C LEU A 148 -3.82 -12.44 8.95
N ASN A 149 -4.55 -11.32 8.99
CA ASN A 149 -4.05 -10.09 9.63
C ASN A 149 -3.82 -10.29 11.13
N GLY A 150 -4.77 -10.92 11.81
CA GLY A 150 -4.63 -11.24 13.24
C GLY A 150 -3.48 -12.21 13.51
N ILE A 151 -3.32 -13.22 12.65
CA ILE A 151 -2.20 -14.17 12.75
C ILE A 151 -0.86 -13.45 12.52
N ALA A 152 -0.76 -12.59 11.51
CA ALA A 152 0.44 -11.79 11.25
C ALA A 152 0.82 -10.95 12.47
N LEU A 153 -0.15 -10.24 13.06
CA LEU A 153 0.09 -9.45 14.26
C LEU A 153 0.61 -10.30 15.42
N GLY A 154 0.04 -11.50 15.64
CA GLY A 154 0.50 -12.43 16.66
C GLY A 154 1.91 -12.95 16.42
N ILE A 155 2.25 -13.27 15.17
CA ILE A 155 3.60 -13.72 14.78
C ILE A 155 4.62 -12.59 14.99
N ILE A 156 4.30 -11.37 14.57
CA ILE A 156 5.18 -10.20 14.76
C ILE A 156 5.40 -9.94 16.25
N ALA A 157 4.34 -9.95 17.05
CA ALA A 157 4.45 -9.77 18.49
C ALA A 157 5.28 -10.87 19.17
N TRP A 158 5.21 -12.10 18.66
CA TRP A 158 6.05 -13.21 19.13
C TRP A 158 7.51 -13.03 18.71
N LEU A 159 7.78 -12.71 17.44
CA LEU A 159 9.13 -12.48 16.90
C LEU A 159 9.88 -11.37 17.63
N VAL A 160 9.22 -10.22 17.82
CA VAL A 160 9.83 -9.09 18.54
C VAL A 160 10.19 -9.50 19.97
N ARG A 161 9.33 -10.27 20.66
CA ARG A 161 9.62 -10.76 22.02
C ARG A 161 10.73 -11.80 22.05
N SER A 162 10.79 -12.71 21.08
CA SER A 162 11.86 -13.72 21.04
C SER A 162 13.21 -13.07 20.76
N TRP A 163 13.28 -12.16 19.80
CA TRP A 163 14.51 -11.43 19.46
C TRP A 163 15.01 -10.54 20.60
N GLN A 164 14.09 -9.93 21.38
CA GLN A 164 14.43 -9.23 22.61
C GLN A 164 15.00 -10.17 23.69
N ALA A 165 14.43 -11.36 23.83
CA ALA A 165 14.89 -12.34 24.82
C ALA A 165 16.27 -12.93 24.47
N GLU A 166 16.56 -13.06 23.17
CA GLU A 166 17.84 -13.55 22.64
C GLU A 166 18.91 -12.45 22.57
N GLY A 167 18.52 -11.19 22.78
CA GLY A 167 19.40 -10.02 22.73
C GLY A 167 19.75 -9.57 21.30
N GLU A 168 19.08 -10.11 20.29
CA GLU A 168 19.21 -9.69 18.87
C GLU A 168 18.58 -8.31 18.63
N ILE A 169 17.59 -7.94 19.44
CA ILE A 169 16.97 -6.61 19.42
C ILE A 169 17.20 -5.93 20.76
N SER A 170 17.59 -4.65 20.72
CA SER A 170 17.79 -3.86 21.94
C SER A 170 16.51 -3.79 22.77
N VAL A 171 16.65 -4.00 24.08
CA VAL A 171 15.59 -3.75 25.07
C VAL A 171 15.34 -2.23 25.23
N VAL A 172 16.32 -1.41 24.86
CA VAL A 172 16.26 0.06 24.84
C VAL A 172 16.26 0.52 23.39
N GLY A 173 15.07 0.60 22.79
CA GLY A 173 14.87 0.84 21.35
C GLY A 173 14.38 -0.43 20.67
N VAL A 174 13.06 -0.64 20.69
CA VAL A 174 12.43 -1.83 20.13
C VAL A 174 12.53 -1.77 18.62
N GLY A 175 13.55 -2.36 18.02
CA GLY A 175 13.62 -2.43 16.57
C GLY A 175 14.68 -3.39 16.05
N THR A 176 14.54 -3.79 14.79
CA THR A 176 15.58 -4.57 14.11
C THR A 176 16.89 -3.79 14.08
N GLU A 177 17.99 -4.48 13.73
CA GLU A 177 19.24 -3.79 13.40
C GLU A 177 18.99 -2.66 12.39
N GLU A 178 19.74 -1.57 12.54
CA GLU A 178 19.65 -0.42 11.66
C GLU A 178 20.18 -0.80 10.27
N ILE A 179 19.41 -0.43 9.25
CA ILE A 179 19.79 -0.63 7.86
C ILE A 179 20.88 0.38 7.54
N ASP A 180 21.99 -0.10 7.00
CA ASP A 180 23.09 0.74 6.53
C ASP A 180 22.61 1.78 5.51
N ASP A 181 23.29 2.92 5.40
CA ASP A 181 22.92 4.02 4.48
C ASP A 181 22.79 3.53 3.02
N SER A 182 23.51 2.48 2.66
CA SER A 182 23.40 1.81 1.37
C SER A 182 22.02 1.18 1.11
N GLY A 183 21.31 0.73 2.14
CA GLY A 183 19.98 0.13 2.03
C GLY A 183 18.83 1.14 2.03
N LEU A 184 19.10 2.39 2.41
CA LEU A 184 18.12 3.46 2.44
C LEU A 184 17.88 4.03 1.04
N ILE A 185 16.60 4.24 0.70
CA ILE A 185 16.25 4.85 -0.58
C ILE A 185 16.56 6.35 -0.51
N PRO A 186 17.35 6.90 -1.46
CA PRO A 186 17.65 8.33 -1.50
C PRO A 186 16.38 9.19 -1.50
N ASN A 187 16.39 10.26 -0.72
CA ASN A 187 15.33 11.24 -0.73
C ASN A 187 15.27 12.00 -2.09
N LEU A 188 14.13 12.65 -2.34
CA LEU A 188 13.86 13.42 -3.56
C LEU A 188 13.80 14.91 -3.25
N ASN A 189 14.54 15.38 -2.25
CA ASN A 189 14.47 16.76 -1.76
C ASN A 189 14.76 17.81 -2.84
N PHE A 190 15.54 17.44 -3.85
CA PHE A 190 15.76 18.27 -5.04
C PHE A 190 14.47 18.74 -5.74
N ILE A 191 13.35 18.01 -5.60
CA ILE A 191 12.06 18.39 -6.20
C ILE A 191 11.42 19.54 -5.40
N PRO A 192 11.07 19.36 -4.10
CA PRO A 192 10.38 20.40 -3.38
C PRO A 192 11.31 21.59 -3.03
N GLU A 193 12.65 21.42 -3.00
CA GLU A 193 13.62 22.53 -2.92
C GLU A 193 13.50 23.55 -4.07
N LEU A 194 13.00 23.14 -5.24
CA LEU A 194 12.70 24.07 -6.35
C LEU A 194 11.60 25.07 -6.03
N PHE A 195 10.75 24.77 -5.03
CA PHE A 195 9.59 25.57 -4.65
C PHE A 195 9.80 26.32 -3.31
N GLY A 196 10.90 26.08 -2.60
CA GLY A 196 11.25 26.76 -1.35
C GLY A 196 12.24 25.97 -0.51
N ASP A 197 12.81 26.61 0.52
CA ASP A 197 13.70 25.95 1.49
C ASP A 197 12.88 25.00 2.39
N ILE A 198 13.34 23.77 2.53
CA ILE A 198 12.68 22.71 3.31
C ILE A 198 13.69 22.18 4.30
N ARG A 199 13.36 22.29 5.59
CA ARG A 199 14.31 21.96 6.65
C ARG A 199 13.86 20.84 7.56
N SER A 200 12.57 20.53 7.56
CA SER A 200 11.97 19.63 8.55
C SER A 200 11.32 18.36 8.00
N GLU A 201 11.07 18.28 6.69
CA GLU A 201 10.36 17.15 6.07
C GLU A 201 11.03 16.77 4.75
N GLU A 202 11.48 15.52 4.63
CA GLU A 202 12.14 15.04 3.42
C GLU A 202 11.15 14.29 2.51
N LEU A 203 11.22 14.51 1.20
CA LEU A 203 10.38 13.78 0.26
C LEU A 203 10.96 12.37 0.06
N THR A 204 10.22 11.34 0.47
CA THR A 204 10.71 9.96 0.39
C THR A 204 10.89 9.49 -1.06
N GLY A 205 11.98 8.78 -1.34
CA GLY A 205 12.19 8.13 -2.63
C GLY A 205 11.21 6.99 -2.92
N VAL A 206 10.44 6.54 -1.92
CA VAL A 206 9.35 5.56 -2.10
C VAL A 206 8.27 6.09 -3.07
N LEU A 207 8.15 7.41 -3.24
CA LEU A 207 7.27 7.99 -4.25
C LEU A 207 7.61 7.51 -5.67
N VAL A 208 8.90 7.39 -6.01
CA VAL A 208 9.32 6.88 -7.34
C VAL A 208 8.87 5.43 -7.51
N ILE A 209 9.02 4.62 -6.46
CA ILE A 209 8.57 3.23 -6.46
C ILE A 209 7.05 3.16 -6.66
N ALA A 210 6.28 4.00 -5.97
CA ALA A 210 4.83 4.06 -6.14
C ALA A 210 4.43 4.39 -7.58
N ILE A 211 5.09 5.37 -8.20
CA ILE A 211 4.85 5.74 -9.61
C ILE A 211 5.19 4.55 -10.53
N ILE A 212 6.32 3.89 -10.32
CA ILE A 212 6.73 2.70 -11.08
C ILE A 212 5.71 1.57 -10.93
N ILE A 213 5.23 1.29 -9.72
CA ILE A 213 4.19 0.29 -9.45
C ILE A 213 2.90 0.64 -10.19
N GLY A 214 2.49 1.90 -10.18
CA GLY A 214 1.32 2.38 -10.91
C GLY A 214 1.42 2.20 -12.42
N ALA A 215 2.57 2.58 -12.99
CA ALA A 215 2.87 2.38 -14.40
C ALA A 215 2.94 0.89 -14.76
N ALA A 216 3.62 0.08 -13.95
CA ALA A 216 3.72 -1.37 -14.12
C ALA A 216 2.35 -2.03 -14.06
N TYR A 217 1.49 -1.66 -13.11
CA TYR A 217 0.10 -2.11 -13.02
C TYR A 217 -0.69 -1.78 -14.29
N HIS A 218 -0.58 -0.54 -14.78
CA HIS A 218 -1.25 -0.12 -16.01
C HIS A 218 -0.80 -0.95 -17.22
N VAL A 219 0.50 -1.09 -17.41
CA VAL A 219 1.07 -1.85 -18.53
C VAL A 219 0.71 -3.33 -18.41
N LEU A 220 0.90 -3.94 -17.25
CA LEU A 220 0.61 -5.34 -16.99
C LEU A 220 -0.86 -5.66 -17.31
N LEU A 221 -1.80 -4.87 -16.82
CA LEU A 221 -3.22 -5.17 -17.01
C LEU A 221 -3.75 -4.84 -18.41
N ASN A 222 -3.28 -3.75 -19.01
CA ASN A 222 -3.87 -3.24 -20.25
C ASN A 222 -3.11 -3.65 -21.50
N ARG A 223 -1.83 -4.02 -21.38
CA ARG A 223 -0.94 -4.25 -22.52
C ARG A 223 -0.35 -5.66 -22.57
N THR A 224 -0.71 -6.57 -21.65
CA THR A 224 -0.19 -7.95 -21.65
C THR A 224 -1.29 -9.01 -21.77
N VAL A 225 -0.92 -10.19 -22.28
CA VAL A 225 -1.78 -11.38 -22.34
C VAL A 225 -2.19 -11.81 -20.92
N PHE A 226 -1.25 -11.76 -19.98
CA PHE A 226 -1.55 -12.05 -18.57
C PHE A 226 -2.64 -11.14 -18.00
N GLY A 227 -2.60 -9.84 -18.31
CA GLY A 227 -3.65 -8.89 -17.91
C GLY A 227 -5.00 -9.15 -18.57
N TYR A 228 -5.01 -9.72 -19.78
CA TYR A 228 -6.22 -10.22 -20.42
C TYR A 228 -6.77 -11.46 -19.70
N ASP A 229 -5.91 -12.44 -19.42
CA ASP A 229 -6.27 -13.69 -18.71
C ASP A 229 -6.82 -13.43 -17.31
N LEU A 230 -6.23 -12.47 -16.59
CA LEU A 230 -6.68 -12.05 -15.27
C LEU A 230 -8.10 -11.45 -15.35
N ARG A 231 -8.34 -10.52 -16.28
CA ARG A 231 -9.64 -9.86 -16.42
C ARG A 231 -10.72 -10.82 -16.94
N SER A 232 -10.39 -11.67 -17.91
CA SER A 232 -11.33 -12.64 -18.47
C SER A 232 -11.73 -13.68 -17.41
N SER A 233 -10.77 -14.15 -16.61
CA SER A 233 -11.02 -15.07 -15.49
C SER A 233 -11.89 -14.45 -14.40
N GLY A 234 -11.71 -13.15 -14.10
CA GLY A 234 -12.57 -12.43 -13.17
C GLY A 234 -14.01 -12.25 -13.68
N LEU A 235 -14.18 -11.93 -14.96
CA LEU A 235 -15.51 -11.72 -15.57
C LEU A 235 -16.31 -13.02 -15.69
N ASN A 236 -15.70 -14.09 -16.19
CA ASN A 236 -16.36 -15.39 -16.33
C ASN A 236 -15.32 -16.54 -16.28
N PRO A 237 -15.19 -17.22 -15.13
CA PRO A 237 -14.27 -18.34 -14.97
C PRO A 237 -14.51 -19.51 -15.93
N LEU A 238 -15.77 -19.77 -16.31
CA LEU A 238 -16.11 -20.87 -17.24
C LEU A 238 -15.67 -20.54 -18.66
N ALA A 239 -15.91 -19.31 -19.11
CA ALA A 239 -15.46 -18.85 -20.42
C ALA A 239 -13.92 -18.78 -20.50
N ALA A 240 -13.26 -18.29 -19.45
CA ALA A 240 -11.80 -18.28 -19.37
C ALA A 240 -11.21 -19.69 -19.47
N ARG A 241 -11.82 -20.67 -18.78
CA ARG A 241 -11.40 -22.08 -18.87
C ARG A 241 -11.61 -22.67 -20.27
N ALA A 242 -12.71 -22.32 -20.95
CA ALA A 242 -12.94 -22.72 -22.33
C ALA A 242 -11.89 -22.14 -23.29
N GLY A 243 -11.38 -20.95 -22.99
CA GLY A 243 -10.25 -20.32 -23.69
C GLY A 243 -8.86 -20.82 -23.28
N GLY A 244 -8.77 -21.86 -22.43
CA GLY A 244 -7.50 -22.46 -21.99
C GLY A 244 -6.85 -21.82 -20.77
N VAL A 245 -7.46 -20.80 -20.16
CA VAL A 245 -6.92 -20.11 -18.98
C VAL A 245 -7.42 -20.79 -17.70
N PRO A 246 -6.54 -21.30 -16.81
CA PRO A 246 -6.95 -21.94 -15.56
C PRO A 246 -7.33 -20.91 -14.49
N PRO A 247 -8.63 -20.71 -14.15
CA PRO A 247 -9.05 -19.62 -13.27
C PRO A 247 -8.53 -19.78 -11.83
N LYS A 248 -8.44 -21.02 -11.33
CA LYS A 248 -7.89 -21.31 -10.00
C LYS A 248 -6.44 -20.84 -9.87
N ARG A 249 -5.62 -21.06 -10.90
CA ARG A 249 -4.23 -20.58 -10.92
C ARG A 249 -4.20 -19.05 -10.97
N MET A 250 -5.11 -18.43 -11.71
CA MET A 250 -5.21 -16.97 -11.77
C MET A 250 -5.58 -16.35 -10.41
N VAL A 251 -6.41 -17.00 -9.60
CA VAL A 251 -6.70 -16.57 -8.22
C VAL A 251 -5.43 -16.54 -7.37
N ILE A 252 -4.63 -17.61 -7.40
CA ILE A 252 -3.38 -17.69 -6.64
C ILE A 252 -2.40 -16.60 -7.11
N ILE A 253 -2.21 -16.45 -8.43
CA ILE A 253 -1.30 -15.44 -8.97
C ILE A 253 -1.78 -14.03 -8.63
N ALA A 254 -3.09 -13.76 -8.69
CA ALA A 254 -3.66 -12.48 -8.29
C ALA A 254 -3.35 -12.16 -6.83
N MET A 255 -3.47 -13.16 -5.94
CA MET A 255 -3.13 -13.00 -4.52
C MET A 255 -1.63 -12.79 -4.30
N LEU A 256 -0.77 -13.58 -4.96
CA LEU A 256 0.68 -13.41 -4.87
C LEU A 256 1.11 -12.01 -5.34
N MET A 257 0.55 -11.51 -6.44
CA MET A 257 0.85 -10.16 -6.93
C MET A 257 0.25 -9.06 -6.04
N SER A 258 -0.99 -9.23 -5.58
CA SER A 258 -1.64 -8.29 -4.67
C SER A 258 -0.85 -8.17 -3.37
N GLY A 259 -0.45 -9.30 -2.79
CA GLY A 259 0.42 -9.35 -1.62
C GLY A 259 1.83 -8.85 -1.88
N GLY A 260 2.39 -9.10 -3.06
CA GLY A 260 3.72 -8.60 -3.41
C GLY A 260 3.74 -7.07 -3.47
N VAL A 261 2.76 -6.46 -4.15
CA VAL A 261 2.57 -5.00 -4.14
C VAL A 261 2.21 -4.51 -2.75
N GLY A 262 1.37 -5.25 -2.02
CA GLY A 262 1.00 -4.94 -0.63
C GLY A 262 2.21 -4.92 0.30
N GLY A 263 3.16 -5.84 0.13
CA GLY A 263 4.41 -5.90 0.90
C GLY A 263 5.24 -4.63 0.81
N LEU A 264 5.21 -3.97 -0.36
CA LEU A 264 5.92 -2.71 -0.60
C LEU A 264 5.32 -1.50 0.17
N VAL A 265 4.10 -1.63 0.71
CA VAL A 265 3.50 -0.58 1.55
C VAL A 265 4.34 -0.35 2.81
N GLY A 266 4.87 -1.43 3.41
CA GLY A 266 5.66 -1.38 4.64
C GLY A 266 7.06 -0.77 4.46
N ILE A 267 7.57 -0.69 3.22
CA ILE A 267 8.87 -0.08 2.92
C ILE A 267 8.88 1.40 3.28
N ALA A 268 7.75 2.11 3.13
CA ALA A 268 7.66 3.53 3.48
C ALA A 268 8.02 3.79 4.95
N GLU A 269 7.61 2.90 5.86
CA GLU A 269 7.89 3.03 7.29
C GLU A 269 9.34 2.69 7.62
N ILE A 270 9.87 1.62 7.04
CA ILE A 270 11.25 1.17 7.29
C ILE A 270 12.25 2.21 6.81
N MET A 271 12.00 2.81 5.64
CA MET A 271 12.92 3.77 5.02
C MET A 271 12.93 5.13 5.73
N ASP A 272 11.82 5.48 6.38
CA ASP A 272 11.71 6.68 7.22
C ASP A 272 12.45 6.51 8.56
N LYS A 273 12.32 5.34 9.18
CA LYS A 273 12.92 5.05 10.50
C LYS A 273 14.33 4.45 10.44
N GLY A 274 14.78 3.97 9.27
CA GLY A 274 16.01 3.21 9.08
C GLY A 274 16.01 1.80 9.68
N ARG A 275 14.89 1.36 10.26
CA ARG A 275 14.69 0.06 10.89
C ARG A 275 13.21 -0.23 11.05
N TYR A 276 12.85 -1.46 11.38
CA TYR A 276 11.50 -1.77 11.82
C TYR A 276 11.34 -1.48 13.31
N ASP A 277 10.33 -0.67 13.67
CA ASP A 277 9.99 -0.31 15.07
C ASP A 277 8.46 -0.50 15.24
N PRO A 278 8.01 -1.56 15.95
CA PRO A 278 6.64 -2.08 15.97
C PRO A 278 5.59 -1.23 16.71
#